data_AF-A0A3D3AMS5-F1
#
_entry.id   AF-A0A3D3AMS5-F1
#
_cell.length_a   1.000
_cell.length_b   1.000
_cell.length_c   1.000
_cell.angle_alpha   90.00
_cell.angle_beta   90.00
_cell.angle_gamma   90.00
#
_symmetry.space_group_name_H-M   'P 1'
#
loop_
_entity.id
_entity.type
_entity.pdbx_description
1 polymer ?
#
loop_
_entity_poly.entity_id
_entity_poly.type
_entity_poly.pdbx_seq_one_letter_code
_entity_poly.pdbx_strand_id
1 'polypeptide(L)'
;MNYIPSKNKKTINIKEYLKHYEIGIDYYDFYDDSEATITLIKREKIEKNEKWLSEEDKKKLYEIDKKAIELYHENKNSNEDYKCFSVEFLESIVKIASKFAKKYEKSQKNLVLH
;
A
#
# COMPACT_ATOMS: atom_id res chain seq x y z
N MET A 1 -7.37 -15.65 43.58
CA MET A 1 -6.93 -16.03 42.23
C MET A 1 -6.51 -14.76 41.51
N ASN A 2 -5.20 -14.55 41.32
CA ASN A 2 -4.69 -13.38 40.61
C ASN A 2 -4.80 -13.63 39.11
N TYR A 3 -5.68 -12.89 38.46
CA TYR A 3 -5.83 -12.89 37.01
C TYR A 3 -4.59 -12.21 36.42
N ILE A 4 -3.70 -12.98 35.80
CA ILE A 4 -2.56 -12.43 35.05
C ILE A 4 -3.08 -12.10 33.65
N PRO A 5 -3.15 -10.82 33.24
CA PRO A 5 -3.56 -10.48 31.89
C PRO A 5 -2.50 -10.99 30.90
N SER A 6 -2.96 -11.81 29.96
CA SER A 6 -2.19 -12.34 28.85
C SER A 6 -1.50 -11.20 28.08
N LYS A 7 -0.18 -11.31 27.92
CA LYS A 7 0.70 -10.36 27.25
C LYS A 7 0.21 -10.04 25.83
N ASN A 8 -0.17 -8.77 25.63
CA ASN A 8 -0.08 -8.00 24.38
C ASN A 8 -0.22 -8.79 23.06
N LYS A 9 -1.46 -9.12 22.66
CA LYS A 9 -1.77 -9.11 21.23
C LYS A 9 -1.63 -7.65 20.76
N LYS A 10 -0.49 -7.28 20.18
CA LYS A 10 -0.36 -6.00 19.46
C LYS A 10 -1.42 -6.00 18.35
N THR A 11 -2.54 -5.34 18.60
CA THR A 11 -3.54 -5.08 17.58
C THR A 11 -2.85 -4.30 16.48
N ILE A 12 -2.81 -4.84 15.27
CA ILE A 12 -2.25 -4.14 14.12
C ILE A 12 -3.16 -2.94 13.85
N ASN A 13 -2.63 -1.72 14.00
CA ASN A 13 -3.37 -0.51 13.69
C ASN A 13 -3.32 -0.28 12.17
N ILE A 14 -4.26 -0.89 11.44
CA ILE A 14 -4.30 -0.83 9.97
C ILE A 14 -4.42 0.61 9.43
N LYS A 15 -5.07 1.51 10.17
CA LYS A 15 -5.19 2.93 9.81
C LYS A 15 -3.84 3.65 9.85
N GLU A 16 -2.99 3.29 10.80
CA GLU A 16 -1.64 3.82 10.88
C GLU A 16 -0.78 3.33 9.70
N TYR A 17 -0.90 2.06 9.30
CA TYR A 17 -0.25 1.56 8.10
C TYR A 17 -0.72 2.28 6.84
N LEU A 18 -2.03 2.52 6.70
CA LEU A 18 -2.59 3.25 5.57
C LEU A 18 -2.05 4.68 5.50
N LYS A 19 -1.97 5.39 6.65
CA LYS A 19 -1.40 6.73 6.74
C LYS A 19 0.08 6.75 6.35
N HIS A 20 0.89 5.84 6.87
CA HIS A 20 2.32 5.78 6.55
C HIS A 20 2.57 5.40 5.09
N TYR A 21 1.72 4.53 4.52
CA TYR A 21 1.79 4.21 3.10
C TYR A 21 1.46 5.42 2.22
N GLU A 22 0.42 6.19 2.56
CA GLU A 22 0.10 7.45 1.88
C GLU A 22 1.30 8.41 1.88
N ILE A 23 1.91 8.63 3.04
CA ILE A 23 3.11 9.49 3.18
C ILE A 23 4.26 8.96 2.32
N GLY A 24 4.51 7.64 2.36
CA GLY A 24 5.58 7.02 1.58
C GLY A 24 5.40 7.18 0.07
N ILE A 25 4.16 7.14 -0.44
CA ILE A 25 3.86 7.40 -1.85
C ILE A 25 3.95 8.90 -2.19
N ASP A 26 3.41 9.78 -1.36
CA ASP A 26 3.40 11.22 -1.61
C ASP A 26 4.81 11.84 -1.62
N TYR A 27 5.75 11.25 -0.87
CA TYR A 27 7.15 11.71 -0.75
C TYR A 27 8.15 10.65 -1.22
N TYR A 28 7.76 9.81 -2.17
CA TYR A 28 8.59 8.70 -2.63
C TYR A 28 9.92 9.19 -3.20
N ASP A 29 11.04 8.68 -2.67
CA ASP A 29 12.37 9.04 -3.11
C ASP A 29 13.03 7.91 -3.91
N PHE A 30 13.37 8.20 -5.17
CA PHE A 30 14.06 7.28 -6.05
C PHE A 30 15.55 7.14 -5.74
N TYR A 31 16.10 7.84 -4.76
CA TYR A 31 17.50 7.73 -4.35
C TYR A 31 17.65 7.11 -2.95
N ASP A 32 16.53 6.86 -2.24
CA ASP A 32 16.52 6.24 -0.92
C ASP A 32 15.82 4.87 -0.95
N ASP A 33 16.62 3.82 -1.13
CA ASP A 33 16.15 2.43 -1.13
C ASP A 33 15.50 2.04 0.22
N SER A 34 15.89 2.67 1.34
CA SER A 34 15.37 2.33 2.66
C SER A 34 13.92 2.79 2.81
N GLU A 35 13.63 4.02 2.41
CA GLU A 35 12.26 4.57 2.43
C GLU A 35 11.35 3.85 1.42
N ALA A 36 11.87 3.54 0.23
CA ALA A 36 11.19 2.73 -0.76
C ALA A 36 10.83 1.33 -0.22
N THR A 37 11.79 0.68 0.46
CA THR A 37 11.59 -0.63 1.10
C THR A 37 10.54 -0.54 2.21
N ILE A 38 10.60 0.49 3.06
CA ILE A 38 9.61 0.69 4.14
C ILE A 38 8.21 0.83 3.54
N THR A 39 8.07 1.63 2.49
CA THR A 39 6.80 1.86 1.79
C THR A 39 6.21 0.54 1.26
N LEU A 40 7.03 -0.31 0.65
CA LEU A 40 6.64 -1.66 0.22
C LEU A 40 6.17 -2.51 1.41
N ILE A 41 6.94 -2.55 2.51
CA ILE A 41 6.57 -3.30 3.73
C ILE A 41 5.22 -2.83 4.27
N LYS A 42 4.94 -1.52 4.28
CA LYS A 42 3.64 -1.00 4.71
C LYS A 42 2.52 -1.51 3.78
N ARG A 43 2.71 -1.45 2.47
CA ARG A 43 1.69 -1.90 1.51
C ARG A 43 1.40 -3.39 1.62
N GLU A 44 2.42 -4.24 1.82
CA GLU A 44 2.23 -5.67 2.05
C GLU A 44 1.47 -5.96 3.35
N LYS A 45 1.76 -5.21 4.41
CA LYS A 45 1.04 -5.34 5.69
C LYS A 45 -0.43 -4.98 5.51
N ILE A 46 -0.73 -4.00 4.66
CA ILE A 46 -2.11 -3.66 4.30
C ILE A 46 -2.76 -4.82 3.53
N GLU A 47 -2.11 -5.37 2.50
CA GLU A 47 -2.67 -6.51 1.73
C GLU A 47 -3.01 -7.70 2.63
N LYS A 48 -2.08 -8.08 3.51
CA LYS A 48 -2.25 -9.22 4.45
C LYS A 48 -3.42 -9.02 5.42
N ASN A 49 -3.84 -7.77 5.65
CA ASN A 49 -4.87 -7.40 6.63
C ASN A 49 -6.05 -6.64 6.00
N GLU A 50 -6.21 -6.71 4.67
CA GLU A 50 -7.21 -5.95 3.91
C GLU A 50 -8.65 -6.14 4.43
N LYS A 51 -8.95 -7.33 4.96
CA LYS A 51 -10.25 -7.68 5.58
C LYS A 51 -10.64 -6.80 6.78
N TRP A 52 -9.71 -6.03 7.34
CA TRP A 52 -9.95 -5.12 8.46
C TRP A 52 -10.18 -3.66 8.03
N LEU A 53 -10.05 -3.38 6.73
CA LEU A 53 -10.35 -2.06 6.18
C LEU A 53 -11.87 -1.88 6.06
N SER A 54 -12.36 -0.73 6.52
CA SER A 54 -13.71 -0.27 6.18
C SER A 54 -13.81 0.06 4.68
N GLU A 55 -15.02 0.22 4.14
CA GLU A 55 -15.19 0.64 2.74
C GLU A 55 -14.59 2.02 2.46
N GLU A 56 -14.63 2.93 3.45
CA GLU A 56 -13.97 4.24 3.37
C GLU A 56 -12.45 4.08 3.30
N ASP A 57 -11.86 3.24 4.15
CA ASP A 57 -10.42 2.97 4.14
C ASP A 57 -9.99 2.28 2.83
N LYS A 58 -10.83 1.40 2.26
CA LYS A 58 -10.58 0.78 0.95
C LYS A 58 -10.63 1.78 -0.20
N LYS A 59 -11.58 2.71 -0.17
CA LYS A 59 -11.62 3.82 -1.13
C LYS A 59 -10.34 4.65 -1.05
N LYS A 60 -9.92 5.00 0.17
CA LYS A 60 -8.67 5.73 0.37
C LYS A 60 -7.46 4.95 -0.13
N LEU A 61 -7.37 3.66 0.18
CA LEU A 61 -6.31 2.79 -0.33
C LEU A 61 -6.28 2.74 -1.85
N TYR A 62 -7.44 2.69 -2.50
CA TYR A 62 -7.56 2.71 -3.95
C TYR A 62 -6.98 3.99 -4.56
N GLU A 63 -7.26 5.16 -3.99
CA GLU A 63 -6.70 6.43 -4.47
C GLU A 63 -5.17 6.50 -4.27
N ILE A 64 -4.65 6.00 -3.15
CA ILE A 64 -3.19 5.94 -2.92
C ILE A 64 -2.53 4.96 -3.92
N ASP A 65 -3.13 3.79 -4.13
CA ASP A 65 -2.66 2.78 -5.08
C ASP A 65 -2.63 3.31 -6.52
N LYS A 66 -3.60 4.17 -6.91
CA LYS A 66 -3.56 4.86 -8.21
C LYS A 66 -2.35 5.79 -8.34
N LYS A 67 -2.07 6.62 -7.33
CA LYS A 67 -0.88 7.48 -7.32
C LYS A 67 0.40 6.67 -7.48
N ALA A 68 0.53 5.55 -6.77
CA ALA A 68 1.69 4.68 -6.87
C ALA A 68 1.88 4.10 -8.29
N ILE A 69 0.78 3.74 -8.96
CA ILE A 69 0.77 3.26 -10.35
C ILE A 69 1.21 4.37 -11.31
N GLU A 70 0.67 5.58 -11.17
CA GLU A 70 1.05 6.75 -11.97
C GLU A 70 2.54 7.07 -11.81
N LEU A 71 3.00 7.16 -10.56
CA LEU A 71 4.40 7.40 -10.21
C LEU A 71 5.36 6.40 -10.86
N TYR A 72 5.01 5.10 -10.85
CA TYR A 72 5.82 4.08 -11.53
C TYR A 72 5.84 4.29 -13.04
N HIS A 73 4.71 4.58 -13.66
CA HIS A 73 4.63 4.76 -15.10
C HIS A 73 5.43 5.96 -15.60
N GLU A 74 5.48 7.04 -14.83
CA GLU A 74 6.28 8.23 -15.11
C GLU A 74 7.78 7.96 -15.01
N ASN A 75 8.22 7.05 -14.13
CA ASN A 75 9.62 6.88 -13.77
C ASN A 75 10.24 5.53 -14.17
N LYS A 76 9.47 4.56 -14.68
CA LYS A 76 10.00 3.23 -15.05
C LYS A 76 11.06 3.26 -16.16
N ASN A 77 11.13 4.32 -16.94
CA ASN A 77 12.07 4.48 -18.05
C ASN A 77 13.15 5.54 -17.78
N SER A 78 13.11 6.26 -16.66
CA SER A 78 14.04 7.38 -16.38
C SER A 78 15.42 6.92 -15.88
N ASN A 79 15.62 5.62 -15.69
CA ASN A 79 16.78 5.04 -14.99
C ASN A 79 17.67 4.17 -15.89
N GLU A 80 17.87 4.54 -17.16
CA GLU A 80 18.75 3.77 -18.07
C GLU A 80 20.23 3.75 -17.60
N ASP A 81 20.68 4.75 -16.85
CA ASP A 81 22.08 4.85 -16.39
C ASP A 81 22.31 4.36 -14.94
N TYR A 82 21.26 4.21 -14.12
CA TYR A 82 21.34 3.70 -12.76
C TYR A 82 20.13 2.81 -12.46
N LYS A 83 20.34 1.49 -12.37
CA LYS A 83 19.34 0.59 -11.79
C LYS A 83 19.13 0.95 -10.32
N CYS A 84 18.12 1.74 -10.03
CA CYS A 84 17.74 2.03 -8.65
C CYS A 84 16.77 0.97 -8.12
N PHE A 85 17.11 0.33 -7.00
CA PHE A 85 16.24 -0.66 -6.35
C PHE A 85 14.91 -0.03 -5.91
N SER A 86 14.85 1.27 -5.61
CA SER A 86 13.59 1.99 -5.40
C SER A 86 12.58 1.80 -6.54
N VAL A 87 13.00 1.79 -7.81
CA VAL A 87 12.07 1.55 -8.93
C VAL A 87 11.56 0.11 -8.93
N GLU A 88 12.39 -0.87 -8.55
CA GLU A 88 11.99 -2.29 -8.42
C GLU A 88 11.02 -2.49 -7.23
N PHE A 89 11.23 -1.78 -6.12
CA PHE A 89 10.29 -1.76 -4.99
C PHE A 89 8.96 -1.12 -5.40
N LEU A 90 8.99 -0.01 -6.14
CA LEU A 90 7.79 0.63 -6.66
C LEU A 90 7.03 -0.27 -7.65
N GLU A 91 7.74 -0.99 -8.53
CA GLU A 91 7.12 -2.00 -9.39
C GLU A 91 6.40 -3.08 -8.57
N SER A 92 7.01 -3.53 -7.48
CA SER A 92 6.41 -4.52 -6.57
C SER A 92 5.17 -3.99 -5.87
N ILE A 93 5.19 -2.72 -5.43
CA ILE A 93 4.00 -2.02 -4.92
C ILE A 93 2.90 -2.00 -5.99
N VAL A 94 3.23 -1.63 -7.23
CA VAL A 94 2.29 -1.53 -8.36
C VAL A 94 1.62 -2.87 -8.69
N LYS A 95 2.34 -3.99 -8.58
CA LYS A 95 1.76 -5.34 -8.76
C LYS A 95 0.66 -5.61 -7.73
N ILE A 96 0.89 -5.27 -6.46
CA ILE A 96 -0.10 -5.41 -5.38
C ILE A 96 -1.27 -4.45 -5.60
N ALA A 97 -0.95 -3.17 -5.84
CA ALA A 97 -1.90 -2.08 -6.06
C ALA A 97 -2.87 -2.38 -7.22
N SER A 98 -2.35 -2.83 -8.36
CA SER A 98 -3.14 -3.16 -9.54
C SER A 98 -4.15 -4.28 -9.29
N LYS A 99 -3.76 -5.29 -8.51
CA LYS A 99 -4.65 -6.41 -8.13
C LYS A 99 -5.77 -5.92 -7.21
N PHE A 100 -5.45 -5.08 -6.22
CA PHE A 100 -6.43 -4.48 -5.34
C PHE A 100 -7.40 -3.56 -6.11
N ALA A 101 -6.88 -2.68 -6.97
CA ALA A 101 -7.67 -1.77 -7.79
C ALA A 101 -8.71 -2.50 -8.65
N LYS A 102 -8.30 -3.55 -9.37
CA LYS A 102 -9.22 -4.39 -10.17
C LYS A 102 -10.32 -5.03 -9.30
N LYS A 103 -9.97 -5.50 -8.11
CA LYS A 103 -10.93 -6.09 -7.16
C LYS A 103 -11.93 -5.04 -6.65
N TYR A 104 -11.43 -3.86 -6.28
CA TYR A 104 -12.23 -2.76 -5.77
C TYR A 104 -13.20 -2.22 -6.83
N GLU A 105 -12.74 -1.97 -8.05
CA GLU A 105 -13.61 -1.51 -9.15
C GLU A 105 -14.72 -2.51 -9.47
N LYS A 106 -14.42 -3.82 -9.43
CA LYS A 106 -15.42 -4.87 -9.62
C LYS A 106 -16.46 -4.86 -8.50
N SER A 107 -16.06 -4.66 -7.25
CA SER A 107 -17.02 -4.59 -6.14
C SER A 107 -17.90 -3.34 -6.23
N GLN A 108 -17.36 -2.19 -6.65
CA GLN A 108 -18.15 -0.97 -6.82
C GLN A 108 -19.17 -1.09 -7.97
N LYS A 109 -18.80 -1.70 -9.10
CA LYS A 109 -19.74 -1.92 -10.22
C LYS A 109 -20.92 -2.81 -9.82
N ASN A 110 -20.69 -3.83 -8.99
CA ASN A 110 -21.75 -4.70 -8.50
C ASN A 110 -22.70 -4.01 -7.51
N LEU A 111 -22.23 -3.01 -6.76
CA LEU A 111 -23.06 -2.23 -5.83
C LEU A 111 -24.02 -1.27 -6.53
N VAL A 112 -23.69 -0.81 -7.74
CA VAL A 112 -24.53 0.12 -8.52
C VAL A 112 -25.66 -0.60 -9.28
N LEU A 113 -25.54 -1.93 -9.46
CA LEU A 113 -26.49 -2.76 -10.19
C LEU A 113 -27.59 -3.38 -9.30
N HIS A 114 -27.57 -3.11 -8.00
CA HIS A 114 -28.55 -3.57 -7.00
C HIS A 114 -29.19 -2.39 -6.29
#